data_AF-X1K7P8-F1
#
_entry.id   AF-X1K7P8-F1
#
_cell.length_a   1.000
_cell.length_b   1.000
_cell.length_c   1.000
_cell.angle_alpha   90.00
_cell.angle_beta   90.00
_cell.angle_gamma   90.00
#
_symmetry.space_group_name_H-M   'P 1'
#
loop_
_entity.id
_entity.type
_entity.pdbx_description
1 polymer ?
#
loop_
_entity_poly.entity_id
_entity_poly.type
_entity_poly.pdbx_seq_one_letter_code
_entity_poly.pdbx_strand_id
1 'polypeptide(L)' 'MNEDLKLVEIDAITEGSPFSMHDLKAMLSLARKGIKEIIRLEKEYLSLAIA' A
#
# COMPACT_ATOMS: atom_id res chain seq x y z
N MET A 1 4.08 2.14 -2.29
CA MET A 1 3.72 2.28 -3.72
C MET A 1 3.66 3.76 -4.03
N ASN A 2 3.95 4.17 -5.27
CA ASN A 2 3.75 5.56 -5.69
C ASN A 2 2.27 5.81 -6.09
N GLU A 3 1.97 7.02 -6.58
CA GLU A 3 0.61 7.38 -6.96
C GLU A 3 0.04 6.58 -8.15
N ASP A 4 0.91 6.04 -9.01
CA ASP A 4 0.55 5.10 -10.08
C ASP A 4 0.34 3.66 -9.60
N LEU A 5 0.32 3.45 -8.27
CA LEU A 5 0.26 2.16 -7.60
C LEU A 5 1.38 1.18 -8.03
N LYS A 6 2.53 1.72 -8.45
CA LYS A 6 3.75 0.94 -8.68
C LYS A 6 4.49 0.74 -7.38
N LEU A 7 5.09 -0.43 -7.22
CA LEU A 7 5.90 -0.74 -6.04
C LEU A 7 7.13 0.17 -6.03
N VAL A 8 7.38 0.79 -4.89
CA VAL A 8 8.60 1.58 -4.64
C VAL A 8 9.53 0.77 -3.75
N GLU A 9 8.96 0.11 -2.73
CA GLU A 9 9.66 -0.77 -1.81
C GLU A 9 8.70 -1.88 -1.35
N ILE A 10 9.25 -3.06 -1.06
CA ILE A 10 8.61 -4.14 -0.30
C ILE A 10 9.64 -4.69 0.67
N ASP A 11 9.30 -4.71 1.95
CA ASP A 11 9.97 -5.53 2.95
C ASP A 11 8.99 -6.57 3.48
N ALA A 12 9.49 -7.77 3.76
CA ALA A 12 8.68 -8.90 4.20
C ALA A 12 9.44 -9.72 5.22
N ILE A 13 8.86 -9.85 6.41
CA ILE A 13 9.40 -10.60 7.54
C ILE A 13 8.39 -11.66 7.94
N THR A 14 8.87 -12.83 8.37
CA THR A 14 8.07 -13.83 9.06
C THR A 14 8.82 -14.28 10.31
N GLU A 15 8.11 -14.37 11.43
CA GLU A 15 8.67 -14.85 12.71
C GLU A 15 8.35 -16.33 12.96
N GLY A 16 7.59 -16.97 12.06
CA GLY A 16 7.10 -18.34 12.23
C GLY A 16 7.09 -19.12 10.92
N SER A 17 5.91 -19.59 10.51
CA SER A 17 5.79 -20.31 9.23
C SER A 17 6.04 -19.36 8.05
N PRO A 18 6.85 -19.75 7.06
CA PRO A 18 6.99 -19.00 5.83
C PRO A 18 5.64 -18.80 5.14
N PHE A 19 5.42 -17.61 4.60
CA PHE A 19 4.23 -17.34 3.79
C PHE A 19 4.40 -17.96 2.39
N SER A 20 3.29 -18.42 1.81
CA SER A 20 3.30 -18.85 0.41
C SER A 20 3.28 -17.65 -0.54
N MET A 21 3.54 -17.91 -1.81
CA MET A 21 3.35 -16.89 -2.86
C MET A 21 1.89 -16.43 -2.97
N HIS A 22 0.93 -17.29 -2.64
CA HIS A 22 -0.49 -16.93 -2.59
C HIS A 22 -0.75 -15.90 -1.49
N ASP A 23 -0.21 -16.14 -0.29
CA ASP A 23 -0.36 -15.25 0.86
C ASP A 23 0.29 -13.89 0.60
N LEU A 24 1.50 -13.87 0.02
CA LEU A 24 2.17 -12.63 -0.37
C LEU A 24 1.32 -11.82 -1.36
N LYS A 25 0.74 -12.47 -2.37
CA LYS A 25 -0.15 -11.79 -3.34
C LYS A 25 -1.41 -11.24 -2.68
N ALA A 26 -1.98 -11.96 -1.72
CA ALA A 26 -3.13 -11.48 -0.96
C ALA A 26 -2.77 -10.25 -0.11
N MET A 27 -1.62 -10.26 0.59
CA MET A 27 -1.12 -9.12 1.35
C MET A 27 -0.86 -7.90 0.45
N LEU A 28 -0.21 -8.09 -0.70
CA LEU A 28 0.06 -7.01 -1.66
C LEU A 28 -1.22 -6.45 -2.28
N SER A 29 -2.23 -7.30 -2.52
CA SER A 29 -3.56 -6.87 -2.99
C SER A 29 -4.28 -6.02 -1.95
N LEU A 30 -4.22 -6.41 -0.68
CA LEU A 30 -4.77 -5.64 0.42
C LEU A 30 -4.05 -4.30 0.58
N ALA A 31 -2.71 -4.30 0.59
CA ALA A 31 -1.90 -3.10 0.69
C ALA A 31 -2.20 -2.12 -0.45
N ARG A 32 -2.35 -2.61 -1.69
CA ARG A 32 -2.74 -1.79 -2.86
C ARG A 32 -4.06 -1.05 -2.64
N LYS A 33 -5.07 -1.74 -2.08
CA LYS A 33 -6.38 -1.14 -1.79
C LYS A 33 -6.25 -0.03 -0.74
N GLY A 34 -5.53 -0.30 0.36
CA GLY A 34 -5.32 0.67 1.43
C GLY A 34 -4.55 1.91 0.95
N ILE A 35 -3.45 1.72 0.22
CA ILE A 35 -2.61 2.82 -0.28
C ILE A 35 -3.41 3.73 -1.22
N LYS A 36 -4.30 3.18 -2.05
CA LYS A 36 -5.18 3.99 -2.91
C LYS A 36 -6.05 4.96 -2.10
N GLU A 37 -6.62 4.49 -0.98
CA GLU A 37 -7.43 5.34 -0.11
C GLU A 37 -6.58 6.37 0.65
N ILE A 38 -5.38 5.99 1.10
CA ILE A 38 -4.44 6.94 1.73
C ILE A 38 -4.10 8.08 0.76
N ILE A 39 -3.71 7.77 -0.48
CA ILE A 39 -3.40 8.78 -1.50
C ILE A 39 -4.61 9.71 -1.75
N ARG A 40 -5.83 9.14 -1.79
CA ARG A 40 -7.05 9.93 -1.97
C ARG A 40 -7.22 10.94 -0.82
N LEU A 41 -7.05 10.50 0.43
CA LEU A 41 -7.16 11.34 1.61
C LEU A 41 -6.05 12.41 1.67
N GLU A 42 -4.82 12.06 1.29
CA GLU A 42 -3.72 13.02 1.22
C GLU A 42 -4.01 14.14 0.20
N LYS A 43 -4.52 13.78 -0.99
CA LYS A 43 -4.91 14.75 -2.02
C LYS A 43 -6.07 15.64 -1.55
N GLU A 44 -7.06 15.07 -0.88
CA GLU A 44 -8.18 15.80 -0.28
C GLU A 44 -7.68 16.81 0.77
N TYR A 45 -6.83 16.37 1.70
CA TYR A 45 -6.26 17.23 2.73
C TYR A 45 -5.42 18.39 2.15
N LEU A 46 -4.53 18.10 1.19
CA LEU A 46 -3.70 19.12 0.55
C LEU A 46 -4.55 20.17 -0.19
N SER A 47 -5.67 19.76 -0.80
CA SER A 47 -6.59 20.70 -1.46
C SER A 47 -7.26 21.67 -0.50
N LEU A 48 -7.44 21.27 0.77
CA LEU A 48 -8.01 22.12 1.83
C LEU A 48 -6.97 23.01 2.49
N ALA A 49 -5.72 22.53 2.61
CA ALA A 49 -4.65 23.21 3.34
C ALA A 49 -3.93 24.28 2.49
N ILE A 50 -3.99 24.18 1.17
CA ILE A 50 -3.32 25.09 0.21
C ILE A 50 -4.34 26.07 -0.42
N ALA A 51 -5.61 26.04 0.02
CA ALA A 51 -6.67 26.96 -0.41
C ALA A 51 -6.64 28.31 0.33
#